data_AF-A0AAN8FDX6-F1
#
_entry.id   AF-A0AAN8FDX6-F1
#
_cell.length_a   1.000
_cell.length_b   1.000
_cell.length_c   1.000
_cell.angle_alpha   90.00
_cell.angle_beta   90.00
_cell.angle_gamma   90.00
#
_symmetry.space_group_name_H-M   'P 1'
#
loop_
_entity.id
_entity.type
_entity.pdbx_description
1 polymer ?
#
loop_
_entity_poly.entity_id
_entity_poly.type
_entity_poly.pdbx_seq_one_letter_code
_entity_poly.pdbx_strand_id
1 'polypeptide(L)'
;DALRTQEFQRYDGWYNNLANRDWGSAGSRLHRDSPSNYEDGVYMMNLSLPSARVISELVFKGPSGIRNVRNMTSMFAFFSELPF
;
A
#
# COMPACT_ATOMS: atom_id res chain seq x y z
N ASP A 1 -34.29 21.60 -12.65
CA ASP A 1 -33.33 20.56 -12.25
C ASP A 1 -33.22 19.50 -13.33
N ALA A 2 -32.05 19.39 -13.96
CA ALA A 2 -31.80 18.32 -14.91
C ALA A 2 -31.76 16.99 -14.15
N LEU A 3 -32.66 16.07 -14.51
CA LEU A 3 -32.63 14.70 -13.99
C LEU A 3 -31.28 14.07 -14.35
N ARG A 4 -30.48 13.75 -13.33
CA ARG A 4 -29.25 12.98 -13.50
C ARG A 4 -29.64 11.58 -13.99
N THR A 5 -29.30 11.26 -15.23
CA THR A 5 -29.65 9.99 -15.89
C THR A 5 -28.67 8.85 -15.62
N GLN A 6 -27.56 9.11 -14.93
CA GLN A 6 -26.50 8.12 -14.66
C GLN A 6 -25.87 8.29 -13.28
N GLU A 7 -25.52 7.17 -12.65
CA GLU A 7 -24.68 7.14 -11.45
C GLU A 7 -23.20 7.33 -11.80
N PHE A 8 -22.54 8.20 -11.04
CA PHE A 8 -21.11 8.51 -11.14
C PHE A 8 -20.44 7.93 -9.91
N GLN A 9 -19.21 7.46 -10.10
CA GLN A 9 -18.39 6.96 -9.03
C GLN A 9 -18.22 8.01 -7.93
N ARG A 10 -18.31 7.57 -6.68
CA ARG A 10 -18.14 8.42 -5.51
C ARG A 10 -16.65 8.58 -5.18
N TYR A 11 -16.29 9.72 -4.60
CA TYR A 11 -14.92 10.00 -4.16
C TYR A 11 -14.46 9.14 -2.97
N ASP A 12 -15.38 8.57 -2.22
CA ASP A 12 -15.10 7.78 -1.00
C ASP A 12 -15.01 6.26 -1.26
N GLY A 13 -15.25 5.81 -2.49
CA GLY A 13 -15.24 4.39 -2.87
C GLY A 13 -16.45 3.59 -2.37
N TRP A 14 -17.39 4.21 -1.67
CA TRP A 14 -18.56 3.55 -1.11
C TRP A 14 -19.55 3.12 -2.20
N TYR A 15 -20.28 2.02 -2.00
CA TYR A 15 -21.21 1.44 -2.99
C TYR A 15 -20.61 1.01 -4.33
N ASN A 16 -19.28 0.93 -4.44
CA ASN A 16 -18.66 0.41 -5.67
C ASN A 16 -18.98 -1.08 -5.89
N ASN A 17 -19.12 -1.85 -4.80
CA ASN A 17 -19.59 -3.24 -4.86
C ASN A 17 -21.04 -3.36 -4.36
N LEU A 18 -21.89 -4.03 -5.15
CA LEU A 18 -23.31 -4.21 -4.86
C LEU A 18 -23.60 -4.99 -3.57
N ALA A 19 -22.81 -6.04 -3.30
CA ALA A 19 -23.02 -6.91 -2.14
C ALA A 19 -22.28 -6.42 -0.89
N ASN A 20 -21.12 -5.78 -1.08
CA ASN A 20 -20.22 -5.36 0.00
C ASN A 20 -19.84 -3.90 -0.19
N ARG A 21 -20.76 -3.03 0.21
CA ARG A 21 -20.70 -1.59 0.00
C ARG A 21 -19.39 -0.91 0.45
N ASP A 22 -18.75 -1.45 1.47
CA ASP A 22 -17.57 -0.84 2.10
C ASP A 22 -16.23 -1.31 1.50
N TRP A 23 -16.23 -2.24 0.54
CA TRP A 23 -15.00 -2.70 -0.11
C TRP A 23 -14.32 -1.61 -0.94
N GLY A 24 -13.05 -1.33 -0.62
CA GLY A 24 -12.28 -0.27 -1.29
C GLY A 24 -12.70 1.13 -0.88
N SER A 25 -13.58 1.27 0.13
CA SER A 25 -13.95 2.57 0.67
C SER A 25 -12.85 3.15 1.56
N ALA A 26 -12.79 4.48 1.65
CA ALA A 26 -11.84 5.17 2.51
C ALA A 26 -12.04 4.77 3.99
N GLY A 27 -10.95 4.44 4.68
CA GLY A 27 -11.00 3.98 6.07
C GLY A 27 -11.41 2.51 6.28
N SER A 28 -11.70 1.77 5.20
CA SER A 28 -11.90 0.32 5.29
C SER A 28 -10.62 -0.40 5.69
N ARG A 29 -10.76 -1.55 6.37
CA ARG A 29 -9.62 -2.38 6.80
C ARG A 29 -8.85 -2.93 5.59
N LEU A 30 -7.53 -2.98 5.69
CA LEU A 30 -6.70 -3.67 4.71
C LEU A 30 -6.92 -5.19 4.78
N HIS A 31 -7.00 -5.84 3.62
CA HIS A 31 -6.99 -7.28 3.52
C HIS A 31 -5.63 -7.85 3.96
N ARG A 32 -5.63 -9.04 4.53
CA ARG A 32 -4.41 -9.75 4.94
C ARG A 32 -4.40 -11.13 4.30
N ASP A 33 -3.45 -11.37 3.41
CA ASP A 33 -3.25 -12.68 2.78
C ASP A 33 -2.69 -13.73 3.75
N SER A 34 -2.10 -13.29 4.86
CA SER A 34 -1.55 -14.12 5.94
C SER A 34 -1.96 -13.58 7.31
N PRO A 35 -2.11 -14.43 8.34
CA PRO A 35 -2.39 -13.98 9.70
C PRO A 35 -1.38 -12.95 10.21
N SER A 36 -1.84 -12.04 11.07
CA SER A 36 -0.95 -11.07 11.73
C SER A 36 -0.03 -11.75 12.75
N ASN A 37 1.24 -11.35 12.77
CA ASN A 37 2.24 -11.87 13.69
C ASN A 37 2.62 -10.82 14.74
N TYR A 38 1.82 -10.73 15.80
CA TYR A 38 2.06 -9.87 16.97
C TYR A 38 2.60 -10.71 18.12
N GLU A 39 3.38 -10.10 19.02
CA GLU A 39 3.97 -10.78 20.18
C GLU A 39 2.90 -11.35 21.13
N ASP A 40 1.83 -10.59 21.34
CA ASP A 40 0.65 -10.98 22.13
C ASP A 40 -0.47 -11.64 21.29
N GLY A 41 -0.23 -11.80 19.99
CA GLY A 41 -1.22 -12.29 19.02
C GLY A 41 -2.30 -11.27 18.62
N VAL A 42 -2.27 -10.03 19.13
CA VAL A 42 -3.32 -9.03 18.89
C VAL A 42 -2.80 -7.73 18.30
N TYR A 43 -1.87 -7.03 18.98
CA TYR A 43 -1.40 -5.72 18.53
C TYR A 43 0.04 -5.38 18.95
N MET A 44 0.61 -6.10 19.92
CA MET A 44 1.97 -5.78 20.41
C MET A 44 3.01 -6.14 19.36
N MET A 45 3.86 -5.17 19.03
CA MET A 45 4.97 -5.39 18.12
C MET A 45 6.04 -6.24 18.81
N ASN A 46 6.54 -7.25 18.11
CA ASN A 46 7.64 -8.08 18.62
C ASN A 46 8.96 -7.29 18.66
N LEU A 47 9.45 -7.01 19.88
CA LEU A 47 10.71 -6.29 20.11
C LEU A 47 11.93 -7.20 20.23
N SER A 48 11.78 -8.53 20.12
CA SER A 48 12.88 -9.48 20.15
C SER A 48 13.67 -9.54 18.84
N LEU A 49 13.20 -8.85 17.79
CA LEU A 49 13.83 -8.81 16.48
C LEU A 49 15.00 -7.81 16.45
N PRO A 50 15.98 -8.00 15.55
CA PRO A 50 17.06 -7.03 15.37
C PRO A 50 16.51 -5.64 15.02
N SER A 51 17.23 -4.59 15.47
CA SER A 51 16.89 -3.21 15.11
C SER A 51 16.82 -3.03 13.59
N ALA A 52 15.76 -2.37 13.12
CA ALA A 52 15.57 -2.04 11.70
C ALA A 52 16.78 -1.29 11.11
N ARG A 53 17.49 -0.49 11.94
CA ARG A 53 18.68 0.23 11.51
C ARG A 53 19.86 -0.70 11.20
N VAL A 54 20.05 -1.74 12.01
CA VAL A 54 21.12 -2.73 11.81
C VAL A 54 20.88 -3.51 10.52
N ILE A 55 19.64 -3.94 10.27
CA ILE A 55 19.27 -4.59 9.01
C ILE A 55 19.49 -3.65 7.82
N SER A 56 19.14 -2.37 7.98
CA SER A 56 19.33 -1.36 6.94
C SER A 56 20.78 -1.17 6.54
N GLU A 57 21.69 -1.09 7.52
CA GLU A 57 23.13 -1.00 7.26
C GLU A 57 23.71 -2.26 6.65
N LEU A 58 23.24 -3.43 7.09
CA LEU A 58 23.76 -4.71 6.64
C LEU A 58 23.31 -5.05 5.21
N VAL A 59 22.06 -4.73 4.85
CA VAL A 59 21.44 -5.17 3.58
C VAL A 59 21.44 -4.07 2.52
N PHE A 60 21.13 -2.82 2.89
CA PHE A 60 20.86 -1.75 1.91
C PHE A 60 22.03 -0.79 1.71
N LYS A 61 23.14 -0.94 2.46
CA LYS A 61 24.35 -0.14 2.25
C LYS A 61 25.08 -0.61 0.98
N GLY A 62 25.24 0.28 0.01
CA GLY A 62 25.94 -0.02 -1.24
C GLY A 62 26.35 1.24 -2.01
N PRO A 63 27.14 1.09 -3.08
CA PRO A 63 27.52 2.21 -3.94
C PRO A 63 26.31 2.75 -4.72
N SER A 64 26.29 4.06 -4.97
CA SER A 64 25.31 4.69 -5.86
C SER A 64 25.68 4.51 -7.33
N GLY A 65 24.75 4.86 -8.24
CA GLY A 65 25.02 4.81 -9.70
C GLY A 65 24.89 3.42 -10.33
N ILE A 66 24.35 2.43 -9.61
CA ILE A 66 24.01 1.13 -10.18
C ILE A 66 22.92 1.33 -11.23
N ARG A 67 23.25 1.07 -12.51
CA ARG A 67 22.34 1.26 -13.64
C ARG A 67 21.25 0.20 -13.63
N ASN A 68 20.02 0.62 -13.96
CA ASN A 68 18.91 -0.28 -14.15
C ASN A 68 19.15 -1.21 -15.36
N VAL A 69 19.13 -2.53 -15.13
CA VAL A 69 19.35 -3.57 -16.16
C VAL A 69 18.27 -3.54 -17.25
N ARG A 70 17.09 -2.99 -16.95
CA ARG A 70 15.95 -2.90 -17.89
C ARG A 70 15.87 -1.57 -18.63
N ASN A 71 16.85 -0.67 -18.47
CA ASN A 71 16.86 0.66 -19.11
C ASN A 71 15.59 1.49 -18.86
N MET A 72 14.90 1.29 -17.74
CA MET A 72 13.73 2.11 -17.38
C MET A 72 14.19 3.47 -16.89
N THR A 73 13.40 4.49 -17.18
CA THR A 73 13.65 5.87 -16.78
C THR A 73 13.32 6.09 -15.31
N SER A 74 13.83 7.17 -14.72
CA SER A 74 13.42 7.62 -13.39
C SER A 74 11.93 7.94 -13.32
N MET A 75 11.33 8.40 -14.44
CA MET A 75 9.89 8.67 -14.53
C MET A 75 9.06 7.42 -14.22
N PHE A 76 9.52 6.23 -14.58
CA PHE A 76 8.82 4.99 -14.25
C PHE A 76 8.69 4.79 -12.73
N ALA A 77 9.76 5.07 -11.97
CA ALA A 77 9.73 4.97 -10.51
C ALA A 77 8.80 6.03 -9.89
N PHE A 78 8.96 7.31 -10.28
CA PHE A 78 8.14 8.39 -9.74
C PHE A 78 6.66 8.29 -10.10
N PHE A 79 6.34 7.82 -11.31
CA PHE A 79 4.95 7.60 -11.70
C PHE A 79 4.27 6.54 -10.80
N SER A 80 5.01 5.55 -10.30
CA SER A 80 4.46 4.52 -9.39
C SER A 80 4.22 5.00 -7.96
N GLU A 81 4.89 6.07 -7.53
CA GLU A 81 4.70 6.67 -6.20
C GLU A 81 3.46 7.55 -6.14
N LEU A 82 2.94 7.99 -7.29
CA LEU A 82 1.71 8.75 -7.41
C LEU A 82 0.54 7.79 -7.68
N PRO A 83 -0.25 7.41 -6.67
CA PRO A 83 -1.49 6.69 -6.92
C PRO A 83 -2.44 7.61 -7.69
N PHE A 84 -2.83 7.19 -8.90
CA PHE A 84 -3.93 7.78 -9.66
C PHE A 84 -5.27 7.14 -9.29
#